data_AF-A0A2I0NC73-F1
#
_entry.id   AF-A0A2I0NC73-F1
#
_cell.length_a   1.000
_cell.length_b   1.000
_cell.length_c   1.000
_cell.angle_alpha   90.00
_cell.angle_beta   90.00
_cell.angle_gamma   90.00
#
_symmetry.space_group_name_H-M   'P 1'
#
loop_
_entity.id
_entity.type
_entity.pdbx_description
1 polymer ?
#
loop_
_entity_poly.entity_id
_entity_poly.type
_entity_poly.pdbx_seq_one_letter_code
_entity_poly.pdbx_strand_id
1 'polypeptide(L)'
;MLDYFAESYLSGSTPNPCPRCNLFMKFKVLLEEADRQGMDFIATGHYAWIKETPAGFRLFQIPDNPKSQEYFLALLGPEVLKRLLLPLWHYKK
;
A
#
# COMPACT_ATOMS: atom_id res chain seq x y z
N MET A 1 -15.45 1.94 6.29
CA MET A 1 -14.79 1.06 5.29
C MET A 1 -15.73 -0.06 4.88
N LEU A 2 -16.29 -0.78 5.85
CA LEU A 2 -17.33 -1.78 5.62
C LEU A 2 -18.59 -1.15 5.00
N ASP A 3 -19.01 0.03 5.45
CA ASP A 3 -20.19 0.72 4.88
C ASP A 3 -20.02 0.99 3.39
N TYR A 4 -18.91 1.61 2.97
CA TYR A 4 -18.59 1.77 1.54
C TYR A 4 -18.65 0.48 0.75
N PHE A 5 -18.10 -0.61 1.31
CA PHE A 5 -18.08 -1.89 0.63
C PHE A 5 -19.50 -2.44 0.47
N ALA A 6 -20.29 -2.41 1.54
CA ALA A 6 -21.68 -2.83 1.54
C ALA A 6 -22.55 -1.97 0.60
N GLU A 7 -22.49 -0.64 0.75
CA GLU A 7 -23.25 0.32 -0.07
C GLU A 7 -22.92 0.20 -1.56
N SER A 8 -21.65 0.00 -1.92
CA SER A 8 -21.26 -0.18 -3.33
C SER A 8 -21.90 -1.43 -3.94
N TYR A 9 -21.97 -2.53 -3.19
CA TYR A 9 -22.68 -3.72 -3.63
C TYR A 9 -24.19 -3.50 -3.70
N LEU A 10 -24.77 -2.85 -2.70
CA LEU A 10 -26.20 -2.52 -2.67
C LEU A 10 -26.58 -1.59 -3.85
N SER A 11 -25.67 -0.76 -4.33
CA SER A 11 -25.86 0.10 -5.51
C SER A 11 -25.47 -0.58 -6.84
N GLY A 12 -25.22 -1.89 -6.86
CA GLY A 12 -24.91 -2.65 -8.08
C GLY A 12 -23.50 -2.45 -8.64
N SER A 13 -22.59 -1.86 -7.87
CA SER A 13 -21.18 -1.73 -8.23
C SER A 13 -20.34 -2.90 -7.70
N THR A 14 -19.19 -3.14 -8.32
CA THR A 14 -18.19 -4.12 -7.83
C THR A 14 -17.03 -3.37 -7.18
N PRO A 15 -17.05 -3.13 -5.85
CA PRO A 15 -16.01 -2.37 -5.18
C PRO A 15 -14.70 -3.15 -5.05
N ASN A 16 -13.58 -2.43 -5.04
CA ASN A 16 -12.31 -2.97 -4.58
C ASN A 16 -11.93 -2.33 -3.23
N PRO A 17 -12.13 -3.04 -2.10
CA PRO A 17 -11.86 -2.47 -0.79
C PRO A 17 -10.37 -2.35 -0.47
N CYS A 18 -9.49 -3.11 -1.15
CA CYS A 18 -8.08 -3.23 -0.77
C CYS A 18 -7.28 -1.93 -0.97
N PRO A 19 -7.27 -1.26 -2.15
CA PRO A 19 -6.60 0.03 -2.32
C PRO A 19 -7.14 1.09 -1.36
N ARG A 20 -8.45 1.06 -1.11
CA ARG A 20 -9.13 2.01 -0.22
C ARG A 20 -8.76 1.80 1.25
N CYS A 21 -8.73 0.54 1.70
CA CYS A 21 -8.29 0.17 3.05
C CYS A 21 -6.81 0.53 3.28
N ASN A 22 -5.95 0.27 2.28
CA ASN A 22 -4.55 0.66 2.32
C ASN A 22 -4.42 2.19 2.50
N LEU A 23 -5.16 2.99 1.73
CA LEU A 23 -5.14 4.44 1.84
C LEU A 23 -5.65 4.96 3.20
N PHE A 24 -6.83 4.53 3.64
CA PHE A 24 -7.54 5.19 4.75
C PHE A 24 -7.28 4.59 6.13
N MET A 25 -6.84 3.33 6.20
CA MET A 25 -6.76 2.60 7.46
C MET A 25 -5.40 1.96 7.66
N LYS A 26 -5.02 0.97 6.84
CA LYS A 26 -3.90 0.07 7.14
C LYS A 26 -2.60 0.82 7.40
N PHE A 27 -2.15 1.63 6.43
CA PHE A 27 -0.87 2.32 6.55
C PHE A 27 -0.93 3.50 7.52
N LYS A 28 -2.09 4.16 7.65
CA LYS A 28 -2.30 5.21 8.66
C LYS A 28 -2.10 4.66 10.08
N VAL A 29 -2.84 3.61 10.43
CA VAL A 29 -2.79 3.00 11.77
C VAL A 29 -1.40 2.41 12.05
N LEU A 30 -0.76 1.77 11.06
CA LEU A 30 0.59 1.25 11.23
C LEU A 30 1.63 2.34 11.46
N LEU A 31 1.53 3.48 10.76
CA LEU A 31 2.44 4.60 10.95
C LEU A 31 2.22 5.31 12.29
N GLU A 32 0.96 5.48 12.72
CA GLU A 32 0.64 6.03 14.04
C GLU A 32 1.21 5.16 15.17
N GLU A 33 1.12 3.84 15.04
CA GLU A 33 1.72 2.91 16.00
C GLU A 33 3.25 2.91 15.94
N ALA A 34 3.84 3.00 14.76
CA ALA A 34 5.28 3.16 14.58
C ALA A 34 5.78 4.44 15.26
N ASP A 35 5.06 5.56 15.10
CA ASP A 35 5.38 6.83 15.76
C ASP A 35 5.31 6.70 17.29
N ARG A 36 4.27 6.03 17.81
CA ARG A 36 4.11 5.76 19.24
C ARG A 36 5.25 4.93 19.83
N GLN A 37 5.84 4.04 19.02
CA GLN A 37 6.97 3.20 19.43
C GLN A 37 8.35 3.77 19.05
N GLY A 38 8.42 4.96 18.43
CA GLY A 38 9.68 5.57 18.00
C GLY A 38 10.36 4.82 16.84
N MET A 39 9.57 4.20 15.95
CA MET A 39 10.06 3.47 14.78
C MET A 39 10.05 4.36 13.53
N ASP A 40 11.17 4.39 12.80
CA ASP A 40 11.30 5.20 11.58
C ASP A 40 10.51 4.63 10.40
N PHE A 41 10.41 3.29 10.31
CA PHE A 41 9.86 2.57 9.17
C PHE A 41 8.87 1.49 9.57
N ILE A 42 7.97 1.16 8.64
CA ILE A 42 7.11 -0.01 8.69
C ILE A 42 7.43 -0.94 7.50
N ALA A 43 7.30 -2.24 7.69
CA ALA A 43 7.53 -3.23 6.63
C ALA A 43 6.29 -4.09 6.40
N THR A 44 6.02 -4.45 5.15
CA THR A 44 4.92 -5.37 4.80
C THR A 44 5.36 -6.36 3.74
N GLY A 45 4.69 -7.53 3.67
CA GLY A 45 4.98 -8.56 2.68
C GLY A 45 4.42 -8.31 1.28
N HIS A 46 4.18 -7.05 0.88
CA HIS A 46 3.71 -6.78 -0.48
C HIS A 46 4.86 -6.91 -1.50
N TYR A 47 4.54 -7.48 -2.64
CA TYR A 47 5.41 -7.58 -3.80
C TYR A 47 5.23 -6.32 -4.65
N ALA A 48 5.87 -5.23 -4.28
CA ALA A 48 5.99 -4.06 -5.14
C ALA A 48 7.32 -3.36 -4.84
N TRP A 49 7.74 -2.46 -5.72
CA TRP A 49 9.01 -1.77 -5.56
C TRP A 49 8.81 -0.28 -5.29
N ILE A 50 9.44 0.23 -4.24
CA ILE A 50 9.49 1.68 -3.95
C ILE A 50 10.87 2.19 -4.33
N LYS A 51 10.93 3.31 -5.06
CA LYS A 51 12.16 4.02 -5.36
C LYS A 51 12.03 5.49 -5.03
N GLU A 52 13.13 6.08 -4.58
CA GLU A 52 13.29 7.52 -4.59
C GLU A 52 13.57 8.01 -6.02
N THR A 53 12.86 9.06 -6.42
CA THR A 53 13.02 9.73 -7.73
C THR A 53 13.19 11.23 -7.50
N PRO A 54 13.59 12.03 -8.52
CA PRO A 54 13.66 13.48 -8.38
C PRO A 54 12.33 14.14 -7.95
N ALA A 55 11.19 13.47 -8.18
CA ALA A 55 9.88 13.95 -7.77
C ALA A 55 9.41 13.36 -6.42
N GLY A 56 10.30 12.70 -5.68
CA GLY A 56 10.05 12.02 -4.40
C GLY A 56 9.90 10.50 -4.53
N PHE A 57 9.47 9.85 -3.46
CA PHE A 57 9.23 8.40 -3.44
C PHE A 57 8.08 8.01 -4.38
N ARG A 58 8.26 6.93 -5.14
CA ARG A 58 7.30 6.39 -6.10
C ARG A 58 7.22 4.88 -6.02
N LEU A 59 6.04 4.37 -6.31
CA LEU A 59 5.73 2.96 -6.38
C LEU A 59 5.82 2.47 -7.83
N PHE A 60 6.44 1.30 -8.01
CA PHE A 60 6.67 0.66 -9.30
C PHE A 60 6.20 -0.78 -9.26
N GLN A 61 5.69 -1.24 -10.42
CA GLN A 61 5.52 -2.65 -10.71
C GLN A 61 6.86 -3.38 -10.73
N ILE A 62 6.85 -4.64 -10.31
CA ILE A 62 7.98 -5.55 -10.48
C ILE A 62 7.85 -6.21 -11.87
N PRO A 63 8.79 -5.97 -12.80
CA PRO A 63 8.75 -6.58 -14.12
C PRO A 63 8.71 -8.11 -14.04
N ASP A 64 7.93 -8.73 -14.92
CA ASP A 64 7.80 -10.19 -15.07
C ASP A 64 7.42 -10.93 -13.78
N ASN A 65 6.79 -10.24 -12.82
CA ASN A 65 6.30 -10.85 -11.58
C ASN A 65 4.76 -10.91 -11.59
N PRO A 66 4.13 -12.08 -11.78
CA PRO A 66 2.68 -12.20 -11.75
C PRO A 66 2.08 -11.96 -10.37
N LYS A 67 2.91 -11.89 -9.32
CA LYS A 67 2.51 -11.57 -7.95
C LYS A 67 2.70 -10.10 -7.62
N SER A 68 3.03 -9.24 -8.60
CA SER A 68 3.19 -7.81 -8.37
C SER A 68 1.88 -7.18 -7.84
N GLN A 69 1.99 -6.38 -6.80
CA GLN A 69 0.88 -5.88 -5.96
C GLN A 69 0.81 -4.36 -5.89
N GLU A 70 1.54 -3.65 -6.75
CA GLU A 70 1.54 -2.20 -6.87
C GLU A 70 0.14 -1.63 -7.09
N TYR A 71 -0.73 -2.35 -7.80
CA TYR A 71 -2.12 -1.96 -8.01
C TYR A 71 -2.88 -1.74 -6.69
N PHE A 72 -2.66 -2.60 -5.69
CA PHE A 72 -3.31 -2.46 -4.38
C PHE A 72 -2.72 -1.33 -3.54
N LEU A 73 -1.54 -0.84 -3.90
CA LEU A 73 -0.82 0.23 -3.20
C LEU A 73 -0.85 1.55 -3.98
N ALA A 74 -1.49 1.59 -5.16
CA ALA A 74 -1.41 2.70 -6.12
C ALA A 74 -1.93 4.04 -5.59
N LEU A 75 -2.77 4.03 -4.55
CA LEU A 75 -3.30 5.25 -3.93
C LEU A 75 -2.40 5.83 -2.83
N LEU A 76 -1.31 5.15 -2.47
CA LEU A 76 -0.41 5.63 -1.42
C LEU A 76 0.40 6.85 -1.88
N GLY A 77 0.36 7.90 -1.08
CA GLY A 77 1.15 9.11 -1.30
C GLY A 77 2.60 8.97 -0.83
N PRO A 78 3.47 9.91 -1.25
CA PRO A 78 4.90 9.91 -0.91
C PRO A 78 5.16 9.93 0.61
N GLU A 79 4.25 10.51 1.40
CA GLU A 79 4.35 10.56 2.86
C GLU A 79 4.36 9.17 3.50
N VAL A 80 3.60 8.23 2.93
CA VAL A 80 3.60 6.83 3.37
C VAL A 80 4.77 6.09 2.73
N LEU A 81 4.99 6.28 1.42
CA LEU A 81 6.00 5.54 0.67
C LEU A 81 7.43 5.77 1.21
N LYS A 82 7.75 6.97 1.69
CA LYS A 82 9.08 7.28 2.27
C LYS A 82 9.41 6.49 3.54
N ARG A 83 8.39 5.97 4.24
CA ARG A 83 8.52 5.20 5.50
C ARG A 83 8.14 3.73 5.34
N LEU A 84 7.82 3.28 4.13
CA LEU A 84 7.36 1.93 3.86
C LEU A 84 8.46 1.08 3.21
N LEU A 85 8.75 -0.06 3.82
CA LEU A 85 9.66 -1.08 3.29
C LEU A 85 8.87 -2.26 2.71
N LEU A 86 9.20 -2.64 1.48
CA LEU A 86 8.62 -3.78 0.76
C LEU A 86 9.70 -4.84 0.46
N PRO A 87 10.18 -5.60 1.47
CA PRO A 87 11.35 -6.45 1.33
C PRO A 87 11.21 -7.56 0.30
N LEU A 88 9.98 -7.94 -0.08
CA LEU A 88 9.75 -9.06 -1.01
C LEU A 88 9.81 -8.67 -2.49
N TRP A 89 10.19 -7.43 -2.83
CA TRP A 89 10.16 -6.93 -4.21
C TRP A 89 11.03 -7.74 -5.20
N HIS A 90 12.08 -8.40 -4.72
CA HIS A 90 13.02 -9.20 -5.53
C HIS A 90 12.77 -10.71 -5.40
N TYR A 91 11.90 -11.13 -4.48
CA TYR A 91 11.65 -12.54 -4.22
C TYR A 91 10.71 -13.13 -5.28
N LYS A 92 11.15 -14.22 -5.91
CA LYS A 92 10.30 -15.03 -6.80
C LYS A 92 9.84 -16.24 -6.01
N LYS A 93 8.54 -16.26 -5.70
CA LYS A 93 7.88 -17.39 -5.02
C LYS A 93 7.48 -18.45 -6.01
#